data_AF-A0A2S1WBL8-F1
#
_entry.id   AF-A0A2S1WBL8-F1
#
_cell.length_a   1.000
_cell.length_b   1.000
_cell.length_c   1.000
_cell.angle_alpha   90.00
_cell.angle_beta   90.00
_cell.angle_gamma   90.00
#
_symmetry.space_group_name_H-M   'P 1'
#
loop_
_entity.id
_entity.type
_entity.pdbx_description
1 polymer ?
#
loop_
_entity_poly.entity_id
_entity_poly.type
_entity_poly.pdbx_seq_one_letter_code
_entity_poly.pdbx_strand_id
1 'polypeptide(L)'
;MLGDASLQTQNKGKTYRMKFEWSDKSKPYLLHVYNLFDEWVLSNPHKKSRLSPKGKLVVNWGFQTISHEAFNPLAKLFLNNSKKGILDSLLMNDLTERGLAYWFMDDGGKLDYNKNSKNRSIVLNT
;
A
#
# COMPACT_ATOMS: atom_id res chain seq x y z
N MET A 1 -0.14 -1.66 4.22
CA MET A 1 -1.32 -1.15 4.96
C MET A 1 -1.05 0.21 5.57
N LEU A 2 0.08 0.42 6.25
CA LEU A 2 0.48 1.77 6.67
C LEU A 2 0.69 2.68 5.45
N GLY A 3 1.32 2.18 4.39
CA GLY A 3 1.47 2.91 3.13
C GLY A 3 0.34 2.80 2.11
N ASP A 4 0.71 2.53 0.85
CA ASP A 4 -0.10 2.68 -0.37
C ASP A 4 -1.25 1.67 -0.51
N ALA A 5 -1.17 0.54 0.20
CA ALA A 5 -2.19 -0.51 0.11
C ALA A 5 -3.54 -0.07 0.71
N SER A 6 -4.64 -0.39 0.03
CA SER A 6 -6.01 -0.10 0.47
C SER A 6 -6.75 -1.39 0.83
N LEU A 7 -7.32 -1.45 2.04
CA LEU A 7 -8.19 -2.55 2.47
C LEU A 7 -9.65 -2.14 2.29
N GLN A 8 -10.43 -2.96 1.58
CA GLN A 8 -11.81 -2.64 1.21
C GLN A 8 -12.75 -3.80 1.52
N THR A 9 -13.98 -3.47 1.90
CA THR A 9 -15.08 -4.44 2.02
C THR A 9 -16.24 -4.03 1.10
N GLN A 10 -16.97 -5.02 0.61
CA GLN A 10 -18.19 -4.82 -0.20
C GLN A 10 -19.43 -5.46 0.46
N ASN A 11 -19.28 -6.02 1.66
CA ASN A 11 -20.31 -6.78 2.35
C ASN A 11 -20.39 -6.40 3.84
N LYS A 12 -20.26 -5.11 4.13
CA LYS A 12 -20.36 -4.52 5.49
C LYS A 12 -19.38 -5.15 6.49
N GLY A 13 -18.17 -5.47 6.05
CA GLY A 13 -17.09 -5.96 6.91
C GLY A 13 -17.08 -7.47 7.18
N LYS A 14 -17.92 -8.27 6.50
CA LYS A 14 -17.86 -9.74 6.62
C LYS A 14 -16.53 -10.28 6.09
N THR A 15 -16.07 -9.75 4.95
CA THR A 15 -14.78 -10.07 4.35
C THR A 15 -14.13 -8.81 3.79
N TYR A 16 -12.82 -8.85 3.63
CA TYR A 16 -12.04 -7.75 3.04
C TYR A 16 -11.19 -8.25 1.87
N ARG A 17 -10.82 -7.32 1.00
CA ARG A 17 -9.79 -7.51 -0.04
C ARG A 17 -8.75 -6.41 0.05
N MET A 18 -7.54 -6.71 -0.38
CA MET A 18 -6.49 -5.71 -0.55
C MET A 18 -6.45 -5.24 -2.01
N LYS A 19 -6.37 -3.92 -2.18
CA LYS A 19 -6.14 -3.25 -3.46
C LYS A 19 -4.78 -2.58 -3.45
N PHE A 20 -4.07 -2.76 -4.54
CA PHE A 20 -2.75 -2.20 -4.75
C PHE A 20 -2.74 -1.38 -6.04
N GLU A 21 -2.11 -0.22 -6.00
CA GLU A 21 -1.90 0.62 -7.16
C GLU A 21 -0.59 1.40 -7.01
N TRP A 22 0.28 1.30 -8.01
CA TRP A 22 1.54 2.03 -8.06
C TRP A 22 1.76 2.67 -9.43
N SER A 23 2.63 3.68 -9.49
CA SER A 23 2.99 4.31 -10.75
C SER A 23 3.76 3.37 -11.68
N ASP A 24 3.78 3.66 -12.98
CA ASP A 24 4.55 2.89 -13.97
C ASP A 24 6.05 2.74 -13.60
N LYS A 25 6.63 3.77 -12.96
CA LYS A 25 8.02 3.75 -12.49
C LYS A 25 8.26 2.72 -11.38
N SER A 26 7.22 2.41 -10.62
CA SER A 26 7.25 1.47 -9.50
C SER A 26 6.70 0.10 -9.89
N LYS A 27 6.55 -0.20 -11.19
CA LYS A 27 6.09 -1.50 -11.70
C LYS A 27 6.90 -2.69 -11.16
N PRO A 28 8.25 -2.64 -11.01
CA PRO A 28 9.00 -3.74 -10.41
C PRO A 28 8.55 -4.05 -8.98
N TYR A 29 8.29 -3.02 -8.17
CA TYR A 29 7.77 -3.19 -6.81
C TYR A 29 6.36 -3.75 -6.81
N LEU A 30 5.50 -3.29 -7.73
CA LEU A 30 4.17 -3.87 -7.90
C LEU A 30 4.22 -5.36 -8.24
N LEU A 31 5.14 -5.80 -9.12
CA LEU A 31 5.28 -7.21 -9.48
C LEU A 31 5.83 -8.04 -8.31
N HIS A 32 6.75 -7.47 -7.53
CA HIS A 32 7.21 -8.08 -6.29
C HIS A 32 6.05 -8.32 -5.33
N VAL A 33 5.23 -7.31 -5.05
CA VAL A 33 4.07 -7.47 -4.15
C VAL A 33 3.03 -8.42 -4.76
N TYR A 34 2.80 -8.39 -6.06
CA TYR A 34 1.91 -9.34 -6.74
C TYR A 34 2.35 -10.79 -6.49
N ASN A 35 3.64 -11.09 -6.63
CA ASN A 35 4.18 -12.43 -6.37
C ASN A 35 4.05 -12.87 -4.90
N LEU A 36 4.00 -11.94 -3.94
CA LEU A 36 3.75 -12.28 -2.53
C LEU A 36 2.29 -12.67 -2.25
N PHE A 37 1.38 -12.29 -3.13
CA PHE A 37 -0.06 -12.52 -2.98
C PHE A 37 -0.61 -13.39 -4.13
N ASP A 38 0.23 -14.15 -4.83
CA ASP A 38 -0.14 -14.88 -6.05
C ASP A 38 -1.35 -15.81 -5.85
N GLU A 39 -1.39 -16.54 -4.73
CA GLU A 39 -2.50 -17.43 -4.35
C GLU A 39 -3.81 -16.67 -4.06
N TRP A 40 -3.73 -15.37 -3.77
CA TRP A 40 -4.87 -14.53 -3.42
C TRP A 40 -5.40 -13.73 -4.62
N VAL A 41 -4.75 -13.78 -5.78
CA VAL A 41 -5.04 -12.90 -6.91
C VAL A 41 -5.41 -13.70 -8.16
N LEU A 42 -6.59 -13.43 -8.71
CA LEU A 42 -7.12 -14.16 -9.88
C LEU A 42 -6.71 -13.58 -11.23
N SER A 43 -6.03 -12.44 -11.26
CA SER A 43 -5.74 -11.72 -12.50
C SER A 43 -4.39 -11.01 -12.43
N ASN A 44 -3.69 -11.03 -13.56
CA ASN A 44 -2.45 -10.29 -13.71
C ASN A 44 -2.68 -8.78 -13.47
N PRO A 45 -1.64 -8.05 -13.00
CA PRO A 45 -1.73 -6.61 -12.86
C PRO A 45 -2.13 -5.90 -14.14
N HIS A 46 -3.08 -4.97 -14.04
CA HIS A 46 -3.60 -4.22 -15.17
C HIS A 46 -3.08 -2.79 -15.20
N LYS A 47 -2.80 -2.31 -16.42
CA LYS A 47 -2.38 -0.93 -16.68
C LYS A 47 -3.59 0.00 -16.67
N LYS A 48 -3.47 1.12 -15.96
CA LYS A 48 -4.45 2.22 -15.92
C LYS A 48 -3.81 3.48 -16.46
N SER A 49 -4.30 3.94 -17.61
CA SER A 49 -3.86 5.20 -18.22
C SER A 49 -4.94 6.26 -18.06
N ARG A 50 -4.59 7.41 -17.50
CA ARG A 50 -5.49 8.56 -17.30
C ARG A 50 -4.81 9.86 -17.68
N LEU A 51 -5.59 10.81 -18.21
CA LEU A 51 -5.11 12.19 -18.32
C LEU A 51 -5.29 12.88 -16.98
N SER A 52 -4.23 13.54 -16.49
CA SER A 52 -4.35 14.41 -15.33
C SER A 52 -5.16 15.66 -15.68
N PRO A 53 -5.67 16.41 -14.68
CA PRO A 53 -6.33 17.69 -14.92
C PRO A 53 -5.47 18.70 -15.71
N LYS A 54 -4.14 18.51 -15.76
CA LYS A 54 -3.19 19.33 -16.52
C LYS A 54 -2.89 18.76 -17.93
N GLY A 55 -3.67 17.80 -18.41
CA GLY A 55 -3.49 17.17 -19.72
C GLY A 55 -2.30 16.19 -19.81
N LYS A 56 -1.63 15.89 -18.69
CA LYS A 56 -0.49 14.95 -18.68
C LYS A 56 -0.98 13.51 -18.58
N LEU A 57 -0.50 12.64 -19.45
CA LEU A 57 -0.73 11.19 -19.32
C LEU A 57 -0.06 10.66 -18.05
N VAL A 58 -0.86 10.04 -17.19
CA VAL A 58 -0.45 9.34 -15.96
C VAL A 58 -0.75 7.86 -16.16
N VAL A 59 0.27 7.04 -15.94
CA VAL A 59 0.19 5.59 -16.06
C VAL A 59 0.44 4.97 -14.70
N ASN A 60 -0.52 4.19 -14.23
CA ASN A 60 -0.44 3.38 -13.04
C ASN A 60 -0.68 1.91 -13.39
N TRP A 61 -0.28 1.03 -12.50
CA TRP A 61 -0.59 -0.40 -12.53
C TRP A 61 -1.30 -0.75 -11.24
N GLY A 62 -2.25 -1.68 -11.29
CA GLY A 62 -2.90 -2.16 -10.09
C GLY A 62 -3.30 -3.62 -10.19
N PHE A 63 -3.58 -4.21 -9.04
CA PHE A 63 -4.21 -5.51 -8.89
C PHE A 63 -4.96 -5.55 -7.56
N GLN A 64 -5.71 -6.62 -7.33
CA GLN A 64 -6.44 -6.79 -6.08
C GLN A 64 -6.55 -8.27 -5.73
N THR A 65 -6.60 -8.56 -4.43
CA THR A 65 -6.89 -9.91 -3.96
C THR A 65 -8.38 -10.23 -4.10
N ILE A 66 -8.72 -11.50 -3.99
CA ILE A 66 -10.09 -11.93 -3.66
C ILE A 66 -10.50 -11.36 -2.30
N SER A 67 -11.82 -11.21 -2.11
CA SER A 67 -12.38 -10.90 -0.79
C SER A 67 -12.39 -12.17 0.06
N HIS A 68 -11.73 -12.16 1.21
CA HIS A 68 -11.63 -13.34 2.07
C HIS A 68 -11.59 -12.95 3.56
N GLU A 69 -12.03 -13.87 4.43
CA GLU A 69 -12.03 -13.65 5.89
C GLU A 69 -10.62 -13.63 6.50
N ALA A 70 -9.63 -14.22 5.81
CA ALA A 70 -8.22 -14.17 6.22
C ALA A 70 -7.66 -12.74 6.31
N PHE A 71 -8.30 -11.77 5.64
CA PHE A 71 -7.92 -10.35 5.73
C PHE A 71 -8.63 -9.61 6.87
N ASN A 72 -9.55 -10.25 7.60
CA ASN A 72 -10.28 -9.65 8.72
C ASN A 72 -9.35 -9.22 9.89
N PRO A 73 -8.28 -9.97 10.25
CA PRO A 73 -7.32 -9.50 11.25
C PRO A 73 -6.67 -8.17 10.87
N LEU A 74 -6.28 -7.98 9.60
CA LEU A 74 -5.77 -6.70 9.12
C LEU A 74 -6.83 -5.59 9.21
N ALA A 75 -8.09 -5.90 8.90
CA ALA A 75 -9.16 -4.92 9.05
C ALA A 75 -9.33 -4.43 10.48
N LYS A 76 -9.27 -5.35 11.47
CA LYS A 76 -9.39 -4.99 12.89
C LYS A 76 -8.25 -4.06 13.35
N LEU A 77 -7.06 -4.25 12.80
CA LEU A 77 -5.88 -3.43 13.13
C LEU A 77 -5.92 -2.03 12.50
N PHE A 78 -6.45 -1.93 11.28
CA PHE A 78 -6.31 -0.73 10.45
C PHE A 78 -7.61 0.03 10.18
N LEU A 79 -8.77 -0.49 10.55
CA LEU A 79 -10.06 0.15 10.28
C LEU A 79 -10.78 0.46 11.59
N ASN A 80 -10.98 1.75 11.85
CA ASN A 80 -11.85 2.25 12.92
C ASN A 80 -13.08 2.90 12.28
N ASN A 81 -14.29 2.45 12.61
CA ASN A 81 -15.55 2.91 12.00
C ASN A 81 -15.53 2.91 10.46
N SER A 82 -14.95 1.86 9.85
CA SER A 82 -14.77 1.72 8.39
C SER A 82 -13.85 2.76 7.73
N LYS A 83 -13.13 3.57 8.51
CA LYS A 83 -12.08 4.47 8.03
C LYS A 83 -10.71 3.94 8.43
N LYS A 84 -9.71 4.17 7.58
CA LYS A 84 -8.32 3.85 7.90
C LYS A 84 -7.91 4.62 9.16
N GLY A 85 -7.46 3.91 10.18
CA GLY A 85 -6.99 4.46 11.44
C GLY A 85 -5.88 3.58 12.00
N ILE A 86 -4.99 4.16 12.79
CA ILE A 86 -3.93 3.44 13.48
C ILE A 86 -4.39 3.24 14.92
N LEU A 87 -4.47 2.00 15.37
CA LEU A 87 -4.63 1.69 16.79
C LEU A 87 -3.25 1.76 17.46
N ASP A 88 -3.15 2.36 18.65
CA ASP A 88 -1.88 2.50 19.37
C ASP A 88 -1.17 1.15 19.61
N SER A 89 -1.94 0.07 19.74
CA SER A 89 -1.40 -1.29 19.89
C SER A 89 -0.67 -1.81 18.65
N LEU A 90 -1.02 -1.32 17.45
CA LEU A 90 -0.40 -1.77 16.20
C LEU A 90 1.10 -1.43 16.17
N LEU A 91 1.45 -0.20 16.54
CA LEU A 91 2.84 0.28 16.46
C LEU A 91 3.75 -0.44 17.47
N MET A 92 3.21 -0.83 18.62
CA MET A 92 3.99 -1.46 19.69
C MET A 92 4.11 -2.99 19.53
N ASN A 93 3.10 -3.64 18.96
CA ASN A 93 3.01 -5.11 19.00
C ASN A 93 3.15 -5.79 17.63
N ASP A 94 2.77 -5.12 16.53
CA ASP A 94 2.62 -5.77 15.22
C ASP A 94 3.61 -5.26 14.16
N LEU A 95 4.24 -4.10 14.37
CA LEU A 95 5.19 -3.53 13.42
C LEU A 95 6.56 -4.21 13.52
N THR A 96 6.79 -5.17 12.62
CA THR A 96 8.09 -5.84 12.46
C THR A 96 9.05 -5.05 11.57
N GLU A 97 10.33 -5.42 11.58
CA GLU A 97 11.35 -4.87 10.65
C GLU A 97 10.93 -4.98 9.18
N ARG A 98 10.33 -6.12 8.81
CA ARG A 98 9.76 -6.33 7.48
C ARG A 98 8.61 -5.36 7.22
N GLY A 99 7.71 -5.19 8.19
CA GLY A 99 6.61 -4.23 8.09
C GLY A 99 7.12 -2.79 7.87
N LEU A 100 8.15 -2.39 8.61
CA LEU A 100 8.80 -1.08 8.46
C LEU A 100 9.47 -0.93 7.09
N ALA A 101 10.08 -1.98 6.55
CA ALA A 101 10.67 -1.94 5.21
C ALA A 101 9.61 -1.67 4.13
N TYR A 102 8.46 -2.36 4.16
CA TYR A 102 7.36 -2.07 3.22
C TYR A 102 6.75 -0.68 3.42
N TRP A 103 6.63 -0.24 4.67
CA TRP A 103 6.15 1.12 4.94
C TRP A 103 7.09 2.18 4.35
N PHE A 104 8.41 2.00 4.49
CA PHE A 104 9.39 2.90 3.90
C PHE A 104 9.41 2.83 2.36
N MET A 105 9.21 1.66 1.76
CA MET A 105 9.12 1.55 0.30
C MET A 105 7.88 2.24 -0.29
N ASP A 106 6.77 2.26 0.46
CA ASP A 106 5.54 2.95 0.07
C ASP A 106 5.65 4.47 0.31
N ASP A 107 5.87 4.88 1.56
CA ASP A 107 5.75 6.29 2.00
C ASP A 107 7.05 6.92 2.52
N GLY A 108 8.16 6.19 2.45
CA GLY A 108 9.46 6.67 2.89
C GLY A 108 10.09 7.71 1.96
N GLY A 109 10.86 8.60 2.55
CA GLY A 109 11.57 9.64 1.80
C GLY A 109 12.80 10.16 2.52
N LYS A 110 13.56 10.99 1.82
CA LYS A 110 14.64 11.78 2.43
C LYS A 110 14.03 13.02 3.08
N LEU A 111 14.60 13.46 4.19
CA LEU A 111 14.30 14.80 4.72
C LEU A 111 14.85 15.90 3.79
N ASP A 112 16.02 15.64 3.20
CA ASP A 112 16.71 16.59 2.32
C ASP A 112 16.99 15.96 0.95
N TYR A 113 16.46 16.60 -0.10
CA TYR A 113 16.62 16.18 -1.50
C TYR A 113 17.72 16.94 -2.23
N ASN A 114 18.44 17.85 -1.57
CA ASN A 114 19.54 18.60 -2.18
C ASN A 114 20.68 17.67 -2.59
N LYS A 115 21.25 17.95 -3.77
CA LYS A 115 22.46 17.26 -4.25
C LYS A 115 23.61 17.57 -3.28
N ASN A 116 24.45 16.57 -3.01
CA ASN A 116 25.60 16.64 -2.10
C ASN A 116 25.25 16.91 -0.62
N SER A 117 23.98 16.78 -0.23
CA SER A 117 23.63 16.82 1.19
C SER A 117 24.29 15.68 1.95
N LYS A 118 24.82 15.99 3.14
CA LYS A 118 25.32 14.99 4.10
C LYS A 118 24.22 14.53 5.06
N ASN A 119 23.00 15.07 4.92
CA ASN A 119 21.87 14.74 5.77
C ASN A 119 21.40 13.30 5.49
N ARG A 120 21.33 12.48 6.54
CA ARG A 120 20.89 11.08 6.48
C ARG A 120 19.50 10.86 7.09
N SER A 121 18.85 11.94 7.51
CA SER A 121 17.51 11.88 8.08
C SER A 121 16.50 11.44 7.03
N ILE A 122 15.59 10.57 7.47
CA ILE A 122 14.50 10.02 6.69
C ILE A 122 13.17 10.55 7.20
N VAL A 123 12.16 10.51 6.35
CA VAL A 123 10.77 10.81 6.68
C VAL A 123 9.88 9.64 6.27
N LEU A 124 8.77 9.47 6.98
CA LEU A 124 7.63 8.66 6.56
C LEU A 124 6.47 9.63 6.37
N ASN A 125 5.84 9.61 5.20
CA ASN A 125 4.68 10.47 4.91
C ASN A 125 3.42 9.76 5.42
N THR A 126 2.88 10.21 6.56
CA THR A 126 1.79 9.51 7.29
C THR A 126 0.48 10.26 7.24
#